data_AF-A0A6L6YF49-F1
#
_entry.id   AF-A0A6L6YF49-F1
#
_cell.length_a   1.000
_cell.length_b   1.000
_cell.length_c   1.000
_cell.angle_alpha   90.00
_cell.angle_beta   90.00
_cell.angle_gamma   90.00
#
_symmetry.space_group_name_H-M   'P 1'
#
loop_
_entity.id
_entity.type
_entity.pdbx_description
1 polymer ?
#
loop_
_entity_poly.entity_id
_entity_poly.type
_entity_poly.pdbx_seq_one_letter_code
_entity_poly.pdbx_strand_id
1 'polypeptide(L)'
;MFAAEFLVVILAMIIGARWGGIFFGMAGGMGLAVLVYGFGLAPSNPPINVMLIMTAVVLAAATLQTAGGMDVLVRVAERMLKRDPKHIVFFAPLIAWLFTFMAGTGNVLYNLLPVISEVSRETGIRPERPISISVIASQHAVPSSPISAATVAMVAFLAPLGVTYFDILVIIVPATLIGLFIGALSIYKKGLELDQDPEYQKKVAEGLFKDMDAGVAETKMKEASSKAKLSVAIFLISALAVVLIGTFPELRPHVTNAAGKSMTVGMTQMIEIVMLISAGLMVMFCSADPGKITSSSVFKAGMMGVVTIFGLAWMSDTWIANNLPMIKSEVAEIVGSRPYLFAIAMFIVSALTHSQGATVGAMVPLGIALGIDGHTLVAMYPAVCGYFIIPSTGVLLAGVAFDNTGTTKIGKWVVNHSYIIPGFVATFASVVAGFAIRYIFF
;
A
#
# COMPACT_ATOMS: atom_id res chain seq x y z
N MET A 1 25.79 -24.19 0.64
CA MET A 1 25.22 -23.61 -0.59
C MET A 1 24.07 -22.68 -0.27
N PHE A 2 23.06 -23.15 0.48
CA PHE A 2 21.95 -22.35 1.03
C PHE A 2 22.30 -20.92 1.50
N ALA A 3 23.24 -20.75 2.44
CA ALA A 3 23.59 -19.43 2.96
C ALA A 3 24.18 -18.49 1.89
N ALA A 4 24.93 -19.02 0.92
CA ALA A 4 25.49 -18.22 -0.17
C ALA A 4 24.40 -17.78 -1.16
N GLU A 5 23.45 -18.67 -1.47
CA GLU A 5 22.29 -18.34 -2.30
C GLU A 5 21.37 -17.33 -1.60
N PHE A 6 21.14 -17.49 -0.30
CA PHE A 6 20.39 -16.52 0.50
C PHE A 6 21.08 -15.16 0.52
N LEU A 7 22.41 -15.13 0.64
CA LEU A 7 23.18 -13.89 0.51
C LEU A 7 22.98 -13.23 -0.87
N VAL A 8 22.87 -13.99 -1.96
CA VAL A 8 22.55 -13.43 -3.29
C VAL A 8 21.17 -12.75 -3.26
N VAL A 9 20.15 -13.42 -2.70
CA VAL A 9 18.80 -12.85 -2.57
C VAL A 9 18.82 -11.54 -1.77
N ILE A 10 19.48 -11.54 -0.61
CA ILE A 10 19.60 -10.36 0.26
C ILE A 10 20.40 -9.24 -0.43
N LEU A 11 21.52 -9.55 -1.08
CA LEU A 11 22.33 -8.57 -1.80
C LEU A 11 21.57 -7.96 -2.98
N ALA A 12 20.83 -8.76 -3.75
CA ALA A 12 19.98 -8.26 -4.83
C ALA A 12 18.91 -7.30 -4.28
N MET A 13 18.30 -7.62 -3.13
CA MET A 13 17.35 -6.74 -2.46
C MET A 13 18.01 -5.43 -1.98
N ILE A 14 19.18 -5.49 -1.35
CA ILE A 14 19.91 -4.31 -0.86
C ILE A 14 20.35 -3.41 -2.01
N ILE A 15 20.95 -3.98 -3.06
CA ILE A 15 21.41 -3.24 -4.24
C ILE A 15 20.22 -2.59 -4.94
N GLY A 16 19.15 -3.34 -5.13
CA GLY A 16 17.95 -2.84 -5.76
C GLY A 16 17.24 -1.76 -4.94
N ALA A 17 17.21 -1.87 -3.61
CA ALA A 17 16.70 -0.83 -2.73
C ALA A 17 17.55 0.45 -2.76
N ARG A 18 18.88 0.33 -2.90
CA ARG A 18 19.80 1.48 -2.94
C ARG A 18 19.58 2.37 -4.18
N TRP A 19 19.36 1.77 -5.35
CA TRP A 19 19.10 2.53 -6.58
C TRP A 19 17.61 2.85 -6.75
N GLY A 20 16.74 2.03 -6.15
CA GLY A 20 15.30 2.26 -6.07
C GLY A 20 14.59 2.24 -7.43
N GLY A 21 13.33 2.67 -7.40
CA GLY A 21 12.53 2.80 -8.62
C GLY A 21 12.32 1.48 -9.35
N ILE A 22 12.33 1.52 -10.69
CA ILE A 22 12.14 0.34 -11.54
C ILE A 22 13.33 -0.63 -11.48
N PHE A 23 14.53 -0.13 -11.12
CA PHE A 23 15.72 -0.96 -10.99
C PHE A 23 15.56 -2.00 -9.87
N PHE A 24 14.69 -1.75 -8.90
CA PHE A 24 14.49 -2.70 -7.82
C PHE A 24 13.99 -4.06 -8.32
N GLY A 25 13.09 -4.07 -9.30
CA GLY A 25 12.70 -5.30 -10.01
C GLY A 25 13.82 -5.88 -10.87
N MET A 26 14.59 -5.03 -11.55
CA MET A 26 15.72 -5.47 -12.39
C MET A 26 16.79 -6.19 -11.57
N ALA A 27 17.06 -5.73 -10.35
CA ALA A 27 17.98 -6.37 -9.41
C ALA A 27 17.53 -7.80 -9.07
N GLY A 28 16.22 -8.05 -8.97
CA GLY A 28 15.67 -9.40 -8.83
C GLY A 28 16.00 -10.31 -10.02
N GLY A 29 15.89 -9.80 -11.25
CA GLY A 29 16.30 -10.54 -12.45
C GLY A 29 17.81 -10.83 -12.49
N MET A 30 18.64 -9.88 -12.04
CA MET A 30 20.09 -10.09 -11.91
C MET A 30 20.42 -11.16 -10.86
N GLY A 31 19.77 -11.11 -9.69
CA GLY A 31 19.94 -12.12 -8.65
C GLY A 31 19.48 -13.49 -9.11
N LEU A 32 18.35 -13.57 -9.82
CA LEU A 32 17.87 -14.81 -10.44
C LEU A 32 18.91 -15.39 -11.42
N ALA A 33 19.54 -14.56 -12.24
CA ALA A 33 20.60 -15.01 -13.14
C ALA A 33 21.78 -15.62 -12.36
N VAL A 34 22.20 -15.02 -11.24
CA VAL A 34 23.24 -15.58 -10.38
C VAL A 34 22.81 -16.90 -9.75
N LEU A 35 21.56 -17.01 -9.29
CA LEU A 35 21.03 -18.26 -8.73
C LEU A 35 20.98 -19.40 -9.76
N VAL A 36 20.53 -19.10 -10.98
CA VAL A 36 20.40 -20.12 -12.04
C VAL A 36 21.76 -20.49 -12.63
N TYR A 37 22.55 -19.50 -13.08
CA TYR A 37 23.81 -19.77 -13.76
C TYR A 37 24.98 -20.01 -12.81
N GLY A 38 24.99 -19.37 -11.64
CA GLY A 38 26.06 -19.49 -10.66
C GLY A 38 25.87 -20.67 -9.70
N PHE A 39 24.64 -20.93 -9.26
CA PHE A 39 24.33 -22.00 -8.30
C PHE A 39 23.58 -23.19 -8.91
N GLY A 40 23.15 -23.11 -10.17
CA GLY A 40 22.47 -24.22 -10.85
C GLY A 40 21.03 -24.45 -10.41
N LEU A 41 20.37 -23.45 -9.80
CA LEU A 41 18.99 -23.60 -9.33
C LEU A 41 18.03 -23.70 -10.53
N ALA A 42 17.03 -24.58 -10.44
CA ALA A 42 15.98 -24.65 -11.43
C ALA A 42 15.04 -23.43 -11.28
N PRO A 43 14.88 -22.58 -12.31
CA PRO A 43 14.04 -21.39 -12.21
C PRO A 43 12.58 -21.78 -11.96
N SER A 44 11.91 -21.04 -11.08
CA SER A 44 10.45 -21.17 -10.90
C SER A 44 9.69 -20.43 -12.00
N ASN A 45 8.36 -20.31 -11.87
CA ASN A 45 7.56 -19.55 -12.82
C ASN A 45 7.41 -18.09 -12.36
N PRO A 46 7.51 -17.10 -13.27
CA PRO A 46 7.20 -15.73 -12.91
C PRO A 46 5.72 -15.59 -12.49
N PRO A 47 5.39 -14.64 -11.61
CA PRO A 47 4.04 -14.46 -11.07
C PRO A 47 3.12 -13.73 -12.07
N ILE A 48 2.90 -14.31 -13.26
CA ILE A 48 2.18 -13.69 -14.39
C ILE A 48 0.78 -13.22 -13.97
N ASN A 49 0.03 -14.05 -13.24
CA ASN A 49 -1.31 -13.71 -12.76
C ASN A 49 -1.31 -12.43 -11.90
N VAL A 50 -0.33 -12.27 -11.01
CA VAL A 50 -0.22 -11.08 -10.17
C VAL A 50 0.10 -9.86 -11.01
N MET A 51 1.02 -10.00 -11.97
CA MET A 51 1.41 -8.90 -12.87
C MET A 51 0.23 -8.41 -13.72
N LEU A 52 -0.59 -9.32 -14.26
CA LEU A 52 -1.73 -8.97 -15.11
C LEU A 52 -2.85 -8.28 -14.32
N ILE A 53 -3.20 -8.81 -13.13
CA ILE A 53 -4.19 -8.14 -12.27
C ILE A 53 -3.70 -6.74 -11.87
N MET A 54 -2.44 -6.61 -11.44
CA MET A 54 -1.87 -5.30 -11.10
C MET A 54 -1.93 -4.32 -12.26
N THR A 55 -1.60 -4.77 -13.47
CA THR A 55 -1.64 -3.94 -14.68
C THR A 55 -3.07 -3.44 -14.95
N ALA A 56 -4.07 -4.32 -14.85
CA ALA A 56 -5.48 -3.95 -15.04
C ALA A 56 -5.96 -2.90 -14.02
N VAL A 57 -5.61 -3.07 -12.73
CA VAL A 57 -5.97 -2.08 -11.70
C VAL A 57 -5.25 -0.74 -11.92
N VAL A 58 -3.94 -0.78 -12.18
CA VAL A 58 -3.14 0.42 -12.43
C VAL A 58 -3.68 1.20 -13.62
N LEU A 59 -4.13 0.50 -14.66
CA LEU A 59 -4.74 1.12 -15.82
C LEU A 59 -6.05 1.84 -15.44
N ALA A 60 -6.93 1.21 -14.67
CA ALA A 60 -8.17 1.83 -14.20
C ALA A 60 -7.89 3.07 -13.32
N ALA A 61 -6.98 2.96 -12.35
CA ALA A 61 -6.63 4.06 -11.46
C ALA A 61 -5.93 5.23 -12.21
N ALA A 62 -5.09 4.92 -13.20
CA ALA A 62 -4.48 5.93 -14.07
C ALA A 62 -5.55 6.63 -14.93
N THR A 63 -6.54 5.89 -15.41
CA THR A 63 -7.66 6.44 -16.19
C THR A 63 -8.55 7.34 -15.33
N LEU A 64 -8.78 6.97 -14.07
CA LEU A 64 -9.44 7.83 -13.09
C LEU A 64 -8.69 9.15 -12.91
N GLN A 65 -7.36 9.09 -12.82
CA GLN A 65 -6.52 10.29 -12.70
C GLN A 65 -6.64 11.18 -13.93
N THR A 66 -6.55 10.62 -15.15
CA THR A 66 -6.64 11.43 -16.38
C THR A 66 -8.04 11.97 -16.64
N ALA A 67 -9.08 11.36 -16.06
CA ALA A 67 -10.45 11.88 -16.05
C ALA A 67 -10.69 13.03 -15.05
N GLY A 68 -9.68 13.40 -14.24
CA GLY A 68 -9.82 14.38 -13.16
C GLY A 68 -10.57 13.85 -11.93
N GLY A 69 -10.82 12.54 -11.86
CA GLY A 69 -11.52 11.93 -10.72
C GLY A 69 -10.75 12.05 -9.41
N MET A 70 -9.42 12.07 -9.48
CA MET A 70 -8.56 12.30 -8.31
C MET A 70 -8.81 13.67 -7.67
N ASP A 71 -9.04 14.72 -8.46
CA ASP A 71 -9.31 16.07 -7.93
C ASP A 71 -10.66 16.13 -7.21
N VAL A 72 -11.65 15.35 -7.68
CA VAL A 72 -12.94 15.22 -7.01
C VAL A 72 -12.78 14.59 -5.63
N LEU A 73 -12.00 13.50 -5.58
CA LEU A 73 -11.69 12.81 -4.35
C LEU A 73 -11.03 13.79 -3.33
N VAL A 74 -10.03 14.55 -3.77
CA VAL A 74 -9.34 15.54 -2.92
C VAL A 74 -10.27 16.59 -2.33
N ARG A 75 -11.19 17.15 -3.13
CA ARG A 75 -12.18 18.13 -2.62
C ARG A 75 -13.18 17.56 -1.63
N VAL A 76 -13.48 16.27 -1.73
CA VAL A 76 -14.33 15.60 -0.73
C VAL A 76 -13.55 15.49 0.57
N ALA A 77 -12.28 15.07 0.51
CA ALA A 77 -11.41 15.00 1.68
C ALA A 77 -11.20 16.37 2.35
N GLU A 78 -10.99 17.44 1.59
CA GLU A 78 -10.91 18.83 2.10
C GLU A 78 -12.14 19.21 2.93
N ARG A 79 -13.33 18.98 2.37
CA ARG A 79 -14.59 19.27 3.07
C ARG A 79 -14.76 18.44 4.33
N MET A 80 -14.31 17.18 4.34
CA MET A 80 -14.36 16.31 5.51
C MET A 80 -13.39 16.79 6.59
N LEU A 81 -12.16 17.18 6.23
CA LEU A 81 -11.13 17.68 7.14
C LEU A 81 -11.53 19.01 7.81
N LYS A 82 -12.15 19.93 7.06
CA LYS A 82 -12.59 21.23 7.58
C LYS A 82 -13.83 21.15 8.49
N ARG A 83 -14.52 20.00 8.56
CA ARG A 83 -15.78 19.86 9.31
C ARG A 83 -15.58 19.73 10.84
N ASP A 84 -14.57 19.00 11.28
CA ASP A 84 -14.19 18.90 12.70
C ASP A 84 -12.67 18.97 12.86
N PRO A 85 -12.10 20.17 12.72
CA PRO A 85 -10.66 20.33 12.70
C PRO A 85 -10.02 20.12 14.08
N LYS A 86 -10.78 20.22 15.19
CA LYS A 86 -10.26 20.03 16.55
C LYS A 86 -9.74 18.60 16.78
N HIS A 87 -10.29 17.63 16.06
CA HIS A 87 -9.91 16.22 16.15
C HIS A 87 -9.18 15.74 14.89
N ILE A 88 -8.52 16.64 14.16
CA ILE A 88 -7.83 16.32 12.90
C ILE A 88 -6.80 15.19 13.06
N VAL A 89 -6.19 15.01 14.23
CA VAL A 89 -5.26 13.90 14.51
C VAL A 89 -5.92 12.52 14.32
N PHE A 90 -7.24 12.42 14.51
CA PHE A 90 -8.01 11.18 14.30
C PHE A 90 -8.74 11.17 12.95
N PHE A 91 -9.29 12.30 12.52
CA PHE A 91 -10.03 12.35 11.24
C PHE A 91 -9.11 12.31 10.03
N ALA A 92 -7.95 12.98 10.06
CA ALA A 92 -7.01 12.98 8.95
C ALA A 92 -6.48 11.58 8.58
N PRO A 93 -6.07 10.71 9.53
CA PRO A 93 -5.67 9.36 9.16
C PRO A 93 -6.84 8.52 8.67
N LEU A 94 -8.05 8.67 9.19
CA LEU A 94 -9.22 7.95 8.67
C LEU A 94 -9.56 8.35 7.23
N ILE A 95 -9.47 9.63 6.92
CA ILE A 95 -9.68 10.14 5.56
C ILE A 95 -8.53 9.66 4.66
N ALA A 96 -7.27 9.81 5.07
CA ALA A 96 -6.13 9.30 4.30
C ALA A 96 -6.24 7.77 4.04
N TRP A 97 -6.68 7.01 5.05
CA TRP A 97 -6.93 5.58 4.94
C TRP A 97 -8.05 5.30 3.94
N LEU A 98 -9.22 5.94 4.08
CA LEU A 98 -10.37 5.72 3.21
C LEU A 98 -10.05 6.00 1.75
N PHE A 99 -9.38 7.12 1.48
CA PHE A 99 -9.01 7.51 0.12
C PHE A 99 -7.97 6.58 -0.48
N THR A 100 -6.99 6.16 0.32
CA THR A 100 -5.99 5.17 -0.13
C THR A 100 -6.63 3.79 -0.31
N PHE A 101 -7.57 3.41 0.55
CA PHE A 101 -8.31 2.16 0.49
C PHE A 101 -9.14 2.09 -0.80
N MET A 102 -9.84 3.18 -1.11
CA MET A 102 -10.65 3.28 -2.33
C MET A 102 -9.78 3.27 -3.58
N ALA A 103 -8.63 3.93 -3.56
CA ALA A 103 -7.73 4.04 -4.72
C ALA A 103 -6.76 2.85 -4.90
N GLY A 104 -6.53 2.07 -3.85
CA GLY A 104 -5.53 1.00 -3.82
C GLY A 104 -4.07 1.46 -3.83
N THR A 105 -3.80 2.76 -3.72
CA THR A 105 -2.44 3.32 -3.75
C THR A 105 -2.28 4.51 -2.82
N GLY A 106 -1.14 4.56 -2.13
CA GLY A 106 -0.82 5.65 -1.22
C GLY A 106 -0.51 6.99 -1.90
N ASN A 107 -0.35 7.01 -3.23
CA ASN A 107 -0.11 8.24 -3.99
C ASN A 107 -1.28 9.24 -3.88
N VAL A 108 -2.48 8.80 -3.52
CA VAL A 108 -3.60 9.73 -3.29
C VAL A 108 -3.31 10.70 -2.14
N LEU A 109 -2.46 10.30 -1.19
CA LEU A 109 -2.10 11.13 -0.05
C LEU A 109 -1.33 12.40 -0.45
N TYR A 110 -0.62 12.44 -1.59
CA TYR A 110 0.09 13.67 -2.03
C TYR A 110 -0.83 14.88 -2.09
N ASN A 111 -2.08 14.67 -2.49
CA ASN A 111 -3.04 15.74 -2.64
C ASN A 111 -3.74 16.10 -1.32
N LEU A 112 -3.68 15.24 -0.31
CA LEU A 112 -4.29 15.48 1.00
C LEU A 112 -3.32 16.11 2.00
N LEU A 113 -2.01 15.88 1.83
CA LEU A 113 -0.99 16.41 2.73
C LEU A 113 -0.97 17.95 2.85
N PRO A 114 -1.09 18.73 1.75
CA PRO A 114 -1.17 20.19 1.85
C PRO A 114 -2.39 20.63 2.66
N VAL A 115 -3.53 19.99 2.43
CA VAL A 115 -4.79 20.28 3.11
C VAL A 115 -4.71 19.96 4.59
N ILE A 116 -4.15 18.80 4.94
CA ILE A 116 -3.95 18.39 6.33
C ILE A 116 -3.03 19.41 7.03
N SER A 117 -1.93 19.80 6.39
CA SER A 117 -0.98 20.80 6.88
C SER A 117 -1.65 22.16 7.14
N GLU A 118 -2.40 22.66 6.16
CA GLU A 118 -3.12 23.93 6.21
C GLU A 118 -4.15 23.95 7.34
N VAL A 119 -5.07 22.98 7.35
CA VAL A 119 -6.14 22.92 8.37
C VAL A 119 -5.56 22.74 9.77
N SER A 120 -4.47 21.98 9.91
CA SER A 120 -3.78 21.83 11.20
C SER A 120 -3.23 23.17 11.69
N ARG A 121 -2.54 23.90 10.81
CA ARG A 121 -1.97 25.22 11.11
C ARG A 121 -3.06 26.24 11.48
N GLU A 122 -4.12 26.34 10.67
CA GLU A 122 -5.24 27.27 10.90
C GLU A 122 -5.94 27.04 12.24
N THR A 123 -5.92 25.81 12.73
CA THR A 123 -6.58 25.43 13.99
C THR A 123 -5.64 25.32 15.18
N GLY A 124 -4.37 25.73 15.01
CA GLY A 124 -3.37 25.73 16.05
C GLY A 124 -2.87 24.33 16.44
N ILE A 125 -3.20 23.31 15.66
CA ILE A 125 -2.77 21.93 15.90
C ILE A 125 -1.42 21.70 15.22
N ARG A 126 -0.44 21.21 15.96
CA ARG A 126 0.90 20.83 15.45
C ARG A 126 0.76 19.89 14.23
N PRO A 127 1.11 20.31 12.99
CA PRO A 127 0.92 19.50 11.78
C PRO A 127 1.63 18.15 11.80
N GLU A 128 2.76 18.03 12.51
CA GLU A 128 3.46 16.76 12.74
C GLU A 128 2.51 15.64 13.16
N ARG A 129 1.54 15.95 14.02
CA ARG A 129 0.64 14.94 14.57
C ARG A 129 -0.23 14.32 13.46
N PRO A 130 -1.16 15.06 12.83
CA PRO A 130 -2.02 14.50 11.79
C PRO A 130 -1.26 14.06 10.54
N ILE A 131 -0.20 14.78 10.11
CA ILE A 131 0.59 14.37 8.92
C ILE A 131 1.25 13.01 9.17
N SER A 132 1.92 12.83 10.32
CA SER A 132 2.67 11.60 10.57
C SER A 132 1.77 10.37 10.58
N ILE A 133 0.63 10.43 11.28
CA ILE A 133 -0.31 9.30 11.30
C ILE A 133 -1.06 9.13 9.98
N SER A 134 -1.36 10.19 9.22
CA SER A 134 -1.98 10.06 7.89
C SER A 134 -1.09 9.35 6.89
N VAL A 135 0.22 9.59 6.94
CA VAL A 135 1.18 8.83 6.12
C VAL A 135 1.13 7.36 6.47
N ILE A 136 1.18 7.01 7.75
CA ILE A 136 1.06 5.63 8.22
C ILE A 136 -0.29 5.00 7.84
N ALA A 137 -1.37 5.76 7.94
CA ALA A 137 -2.72 5.35 7.57
C ALA A 137 -2.83 4.98 6.10
N SER A 138 -2.22 5.78 5.22
CA SER A 138 -2.13 5.45 3.81
C SER A 138 -1.35 4.14 3.58
N GLN A 139 -0.25 3.89 4.30
CA GLN A 139 0.48 2.62 4.17
C GLN A 139 -0.35 1.40 4.58
N HIS A 140 -1.16 1.53 5.63
CA HIS A 140 -2.02 0.45 6.17
C HIS A 140 -3.31 0.27 5.35
N ALA A 141 -3.76 1.31 4.64
CA ALA A 141 -4.88 1.22 3.72
C ALA A 141 -4.56 0.40 2.46
N VAL A 142 -3.32 0.39 2.00
CA VAL A 142 -2.90 -0.42 0.85
C VAL A 142 -3.19 -1.91 1.06
N PRO A 143 -2.70 -2.60 2.11
CA PRO A 143 -3.03 -4.01 2.32
C PRO A 143 -4.50 -4.24 2.71
N SER A 144 -5.20 -3.19 3.13
CA SER A 144 -6.64 -3.27 3.38
C SER A 144 -7.47 -3.15 2.09
N SER A 145 -6.95 -2.46 1.08
CA SER A 145 -7.67 -2.18 -0.15
C SER A 145 -7.86 -3.46 -0.96
N PRO A 146 -9.08 -3.76 -1.44
CA PRO A 146 -9.32 -4.89 -2.31
C PRO A 146 -8.49 -4.80 -3.60
N ILE A 147 -8.47 -3.64 -4.21
CA ILE A 147 -7.84 -3.45 -5.51
C ILE A 147 -6.33 -3.21 -5.41
N SER A 148 -5.71 -3.22 -4.23
CA SER A 148 -4.28 -2.91 -4.17
C SER A 148 -3.44 -4.06 -4.74
N ALA A 149 -2.28 -3.71 -5.28
CA ALA A 149 -1.30 -4.69 -5.75
C ALA A 149 -0.93 -5.73 -4.69
N ALA A 150 -0.77 -5.30 -3.43
CA ALA A 150 -0.41 -6.17 -2.34
C ALA A 150 -1.54 -7.17 -2.01
N THR A 151 -2.79 -6.69 -1.92
CA THR A 151 -3.94 -7.54 -1.56
C THR A 151 -4.28 -8.50 -2.68
N VAL A 152 -4.19 -8.05 -3.91
CA VAL A 152 -4.31 -8.90 -5.10
C VAL A 152 -3.27 -10.02 -5.09
N ALA A 153 -2.00 -9.70 -4.80
CA ALA A 153 -0.94 -10.71 -4.70
C ALA A 153 -1.24 -11.69 -3.56
N MET A 154 -1.68 -11.19 -2.41
CA MET A 154 -2.06 -12.00 -1.24
C MET A 154 -3.17 -13.01 -1.59
N VAL A 155 -4.23 -12.55 -2.25
CA VAL A 155 -5.33 -13.40 -2.74
C VAL A 155 -4.83 -14.47 -3.69
N ALA A 156 -3.97 -14.10 -4.66
CA ALA A 156 -3.45 -15.05 -5.64
C ALA A 156 -2.66 -16.19 -4.99
N PHE A 157 -1.90 -15.91 -3.92
CA PHE A 157 -1.14 -16.92 -3.18
C PHE A 157 -1.99 -17.76 -2.23
N LEU A 158 -3.01 -17.17 -1.61
CA LEU A 158 -3.79 -17.85 -0.57
C LEU A 158 -5.06 -18.53 -1.09
N ALA A 159 -5.56 -18.18 -2.27
CA ALA A 159 -6.73 -18.84 -2.88
C ALA A 159 -6.56 -20.36 -3.02
N PRO A 160 -5.39 -20.92 -3.41
CA PRO A 160 -5.15 -22.36 -3.42
C PRO A 160 -5.23 -23.03 -2.04
N LEU A 161 -5.07 -22.26 -0.96
CA LEU A 161 -5.18 -22.73 0.43
C LEU A 161 -6.60 -22.58 0.99
N GLY A 162 -7.57 -22.18 0.16
CA GLY A 162 -8.96 -22.01 0.58
C GLY A 162 -9.25 -20.70 1.33
N VAL A 163 -8.28 -19.79 1.48
CA VAL A 163 -8.53 -18.46 2.06
C VAL A 163 -9.28 -17.62 1.05
N THR A 164 -10.45 -17.14 1.44
CA THR A 164 -11.27 -16.32 0.56
C THR A 164 -10.80 -14.87 0.56
N TYR A 165 -11.22 -14.15 -0.47
CA TYR A 165 -11.01 -12.70 -0.53
C TYR A 165 -11.66 -11.97 0.66
N PHE A 166 -12.83 -12.47 1.07
CA PHE A 166 -13.58 -11.95 2.21
C PHE A 166 -12.81 -12.15 3.53
N ASP A 167 -12.21 -13.32 3.73
CA ASP A 167 -11.39 -13.62 4.92
C ASP A 167 -10.26 -12.60 5.09
N ILE A 168 -9.60 -12.23 3.97
CA ILE A 168 -8.53 -11.23 3.97
C ILE A 168 -9.08 -9.88 4.43
N LEU A 169 -10.17 -9.39 3.82
CA LEU A 169 -10.70 -8.07 4.14
C LEU A 169 -11.26 -7.98 5.56
N VAL A 170 -11.99 -9.00 6.02
CA VAL A 170 -12.64 -8.99 7.33
C VAL A 170 -11.63 -9.07 8.47
N ILE A 171 -10.42 -9.60 8.23
CA ILE A 171 -9.33 -9.54 9.20
C ILE A 171 -8.62 -8.18 9.12
N ILE A 172 -8.23 -7.75 7.92
CA ILE A 172 -7.27 -6.65 7.75
C ILE A 172 -7.89 -5.27 7.93
N VAL A 173 -9.10 -5.05 7.39
CA VAL A 173 -9.76 -3.75 7.48
C VAL A 173 -9.94 -3.32 8.95
N PRO A 174 -10.60 -4.12 9.82
CA PRO A 174 -10.71 -3.76 11.23
C PRO A 174 -9.35 -3.72 11.94
N ALA A 175 -8.45 -4.66 11.66
CA ALA A 175 -7.13 -4.69 12.29
C ALA A 175 -6.34 -3.40 12.07
N THR A 176 -6.29 -2.92 10.83
CA THR A 176 -5.58 -1.68 10.49
C THR A 176 -6.26 -0.44 11.06
N LEU A 177 -7.60 -0.39 11.07
CA LEU A 177 -8.33 0.74 11.67
C LEU A 177 -8.11 0.82 13.19
N ILE A 178 -8.11 -0.32 13.89
CA ILE A 178 -7.76 -0.39 15.32
C ILE A 178 -6.32 0.07 15.54
N GLY A 179 -5.39 -0.44 14.74
CA GLY A 179 -3.98 -0.05 14.85
C GLY A 179 -3.77 1.44 14.61
N LEU A 180 -4.45 2.04 13.63
CA LEU A 180 -4.35 3.47 13.34
C LEU A 180 -4.96 4.34 14.44
N PHE A 181 -6.05 3.89 15.06
CA PHE A 181 -6.60 4.56 16.23
C PHE A 181 -5.59 4.60 17.39
N ILE A 182 -4.96 3.46 17.70
CA ILE A 182 -3.93 3.37 18.74
C ILE A 182 -2.67 4.17 18.35
N GLY A 183 -2.30 4.16 17.06
CA GLY A 183 -1.22 4.98 16.51
C GLY A 183 -1.49 6.47 16.68
N ALA A 184 -2.70 6.94 16.38
CA ALA A 184 -3.12 8.33 16.59
C ALA A 184 -3.07 8.72 18.09
N LEU A 185 -3.51 7.82 18.98
CA LEU A 185 -3.40 8.04 20.43
C LEU A 185 -1.94 8.22 20.88
N SER A 186 -1.01 7.45 20.31
CA SER A 186 0.42 7.53 20.69
C SER A 186 1.08 8.88 20.38
N ILE A 187 0.49 9.66 19.47
CA ILE A 187 1.01 10.95 19.05
C ILE A 187 0.08 12.14 19.33
N TYR A 188 -1.08 11.90 19.97
CA TYR A 188 -2.13 12.91 20.15
C TYR A 188 -1.64 14.19 20.85
N LYS A 189 -0.68 14.06 21.78
CA LYS A 189 0.00 15.18 22.45
C LYS A 189 1.52 15.17 22.24
N LYS A 190 2.00 14.60 21.12
CA LYS A 190 3.45 14.56 20.83
C LYS A 190 3.96 15.95 20.46
N GLY A 191 5.07 16.36 21.06
CA GLY A 191 5.69 17.66 20.82
C GLY A 191 4.93 18.83 21.47
N LEU A 192 5.53 20.01 21.39
CA LEU A 192 4.92 21.26 21.86
C LEU A 192 3.68 21.61 21.05
N GLU A 193 2.76 22.36 21.68
CA GLU A 193 1.68 23.01 20.94
C GLU A 193 2.25 23.97 19.89
N LEU A 194 1.50 24.19 18.79
CA LEU A 194 2.04 24.86 17.61
C LEU A 194 2.52 26.27 17.92
N ASP A 195 1.74 27.02 18.70
CA ASP A 195 2.06 28.36 19.17
C ASP A 195 3.24 28.42 20.15
N GLN A 196 3.67 27.29 20.69
CA GLN A 196 4.84 27.19 21.57
C GLN A 196 6.08 26.69 20.85
N ASP A 197 5.97 26.28 19.58
CA ASP A 197 7.10 25.77 18.81
C ASP A 197 8.03 26.92 18.37
N PRO A 198 9.31 26.94 18.79
CA PRO A 198 10.22 28.04 18.48
C PRO A 198 10.49 28.23 16.98
N GLU A 199 10.49 27.14 16.20
CA GLU A 199 10.69 27.21 14.75
C GLU A 199 9.47 27.83 14.08
N TYR A 200 8.27 27.46 14.53
CA TYR A 200 7.03 28.06 14.06
C TYR A 200 6.96 29.55 14.40
N GLN A 201 7.24 29.93 15.64
CA GLN A 201 7.26 31.33 16.08
C GLN A 201 8.23 32.19 15.26
N LYS A 202 9.42 31.65 14.96
CA LYS A 202 10.38 32.31 14.07
C LYS A 202 9.79 32.56 12.68
N LYS A 203 9.16 31.55 12.06
CA LYS A 203 8.55 31.67 10.73
C LYS A 203 7.38 32.65 10.70
N VAL A 204 6.59 32.69 11.77
CA VAL A 204 5.52 33.69 11.94
C VAL A 204 6.09 35.10 12.00
N ALA A 205 7.16 35.32 12.79
CA ALA A 205 7.83 36.62 12.88
C ALA A 205 8.45 37.08 11.56
N GLU A 206 8.95 36.14 10.75
CA GLU A 206 9.47 36.38 9.39
C GLU A 206 8.36 36.64 8.34
N GLY A 207 7.08 36.48 8.71
CA GLY A 207 5.95 36.77 7.83
C GLY A 207 5.64 35.70 6.78
N LEU A 208 6.27 34.52 6.85
CA LEU A 208 6.16 33.41 5.88
C LEU A 208 4.72 32.93 5.59
N PHE A 209 3.79 33.24 6.48
CA PHE A 209 2.41 32.78 6.42
C PHE A 209 1.42 33.82 5.89
N LYS A 210 1.81 35.11 5.82
CA LYS A 210 0.91 36.21 5.42
C LYS A 210 0.45 36.09 3.96
N ASP A 211 1.33 35.67 3.06
CA ASP A 211 1.01 35.50 1.63
C ASP A 211 0.26 34.19 1.35
N MET A 212 0.47 33.16 2.17
CA MET A 212 -0.29 31.90 2.08
C MET A 212 -1.76 32.12 2.43
N ASP A 213 -2.03 32.90 3.47
CA ASP A 213 -3.40 33.21 3.90
C ASP A 213 -4.11 34.11 2.86
N ALA A 214 -3.37 34.92 2.09
CA ALA A 214 -3.90 35.72 0.98
C ALA A 214 -4.14 34.88 -0.31
N GLY A 215 -3.28 33.90 -0.61
CA GLY A 215 -3.38 33.03 -1.80
C GLY A 215 -4.46 31.93 -1.71
N VAL A 216 -4.88 31.55 -0.50
CA VAL A 216 -6.01 30.62 -0.28
C VAL A 216 -7.34 31.22 -0.76
N ALA A 217 -7.47 32.54 -0.83
CA ALA A 217 -8.65 33.20 -1.38
C ALA A 217 -8.78 33.06 -2.92
N GLU A 218 -7.67 32.83 -3.64
CA GLU A 218 -7.65 32.81 -5.11
C GLU A 218 -7.60 31.41 -5.75
N THR A 219 -7.22 30.36 -5.02
CA THR A 219 -7.27 28.99 -5.55
C THR A 219 -8.66 28.37 -5.40
N LYS A 220 -9.69 29.03 -5.93
CA LYS A 220 -10.99 28.36 -6.16
C LYS A 220 -10.76 27.30 -7.24
N MET A 221 -10.47 26.06 -6.84
CA MET A 221 -10.47 24.92 -7.77
C MET A 221 -11.77 24.96 -8.59
N LYS A 222 -11.68 25.21 -9.90
CA LYS A 222 -12.82 25.23 -10.84
C LYS A 222 -13.76 24.07 -10.55
N GLU A 223 -15.06 24.29 -10.47
CA GLU A 223 -16.03 23.27 -10.07
C GLU A 223 -15.79 21.92 -10.79
N ALA A 224 -15.79 20.83 -10.03
CA ALA A 224 -15.47 19.51 -10.57
C ALA A 224 -16.48 19.15 -11.66
N SER A 225 -15.97 18.87 -12.87
CA SER A 225 -16.76 18.41 -14.01
C SER A 225 -17.66 17.25 -13.62
N SER A 226 -18.90 17.23 -14.13
CA SER A 226 -19.82 16.10 -13.96
C SER A 226 -19.17 14.77 -14.41
N LYS A 227 -18.34 14.82 -15.45
CA LYS A 227 -17.58 13.67 -15.96
C LYS A 227 -16.52 13.17 -14.98
N ALA A 228 -15.86 14.07 -14.26
CA ALA A 228 -14.89 13.70 -13.22
C ALA A 228 -15.58 13.06 -12.00
N LYS A 229 -16.81 13.48 -11.67
CA LYS A 229 -17.61 12.82 -10.63
C LYS A 229 -18.07 11.43 -11.10
N LEU A 230 -18.46 11.31 -12.37
CA LEU A 230 -18.85 10.04 -12.97
C LEU A 230 -17.69 9.03 -13.00
N SER A 231 -16.45 9.46 -13.28
CA SER A 231 -15.29 8.55 -13.27
C SER A 231 -15.04 7.97 -11.89
N VAL A 232 -15.16 8.79 -10.83
CA VAL A 232 -15.12 8.31 -9.45
C VAL A 232 -16.22 7.28 -9.19
N ALA A 233 -17.46 7.56 -9.60
CA ALA A 233 -18.56 6.61 -9.42
C ALA A 233 -18.29 5.26 -10.12
N ILE A 234 -17.85 5.28 -11.39
CA ILE A 234 -17.50 4.07 -12.15
C ILE A 234 -16.42 3.27 -11.43
N PHE A 235 -15.35 3.94 -10.99
CA PHE A 235 -14.22 3.30 -10.32
C PHE A 235 -14.64 2.65 -9.00
N LEU A 236 -15.45 3.34 -8.18
CA LEU A 236 -15.93 2.81 -6.90
C LEU A 236 -16.92 1.67 -7.06
N ILE A 237 -17.82 1.76 -8.03
CA ILE A 237 -18.72 0.64 -8.38
C ILE A 237 -17.90 -0.57 -8.82
N SER A 238 -16.83 -0.36 -9.59
CA SER A 238 -15.93 -1.44 -10.04
C SER A 238 -15.19 -2.09 -8.87
N ALA A 239 -14.65 -1.28 -7.93
CA ALA A 239 -14.02 -1.79 -6.71
C ALA A 239 -15.00 -2.59 -5.84
N LEU A 240 -16.23 -2.10 -5.69
CA LEU A 240 -17.29 -2.81 -4.97
C LEU A 240 -17.66 -4.13 -5.69
N ALA A 241 -17.77 -4.11 -7.03
CA ALA A 241 -18.03 -5.31 -7.82
C ALA A 241 -16.93 -6.36 -7.63
N VAL A 242 -15.66 -5.96 -7.60
CA VAL A 242 -14.53 -6.86 -7.30
C VAL A 242 -14.71 -7.51 -5.91
N VAL A 243 -15.03 -6.72 -4.88
CA VAL A 243 -15.27 -7.25 -3.54
C VAL A 243 -16.44 -8.24 -3.53
N LEU A 244 -17.56 -7.89 -4.16
CA LEU A 244 -18.74 -8.74 -4.20
C LEU A 244 -18.47 -10.06 -4.94
N ILE A 245 -17.83 -10.01 -6.10
CA ILE A 245 -17.48 -11.20 -6.89
C ILE A 245 -16.44 -12.07 -6.16
N GLY A 246 -15.51 -11.45 -5.41
CA GLY A 246 -14.54 -12.17 -4.59
C GLY A 246 -15.13 -12.80 -3.34
N THR A 247 -16.19 -12.20 -2.80
CA THR A 247 -16.89 -12.67 -1.59
C THR A 247 -17.90 -13.77 -1.92
N PHE A 248 -18.58 -13.67 -3.06
CA PHE A 248 -19.61 -14.62 -3.49
C PHE A 248 -19.14 -15.33 -4.78
N PRO A 249 -18.45 -16.47 -4.65
CA PRO A 249 -17.99 -17.29 -5.77
C PRO A 249 -19.04 -17.57 -6.85
N GLU A 250 -20.31 -17.62 -6.47
CA GLU A 250 -21.48 -17.91 -7.32
C GLU A 250 -21.78 -16.78 -8.32
N LEU A 251 -21.31 -15.55 -8.06
CA LEU A 251 -21.40 -14.44 -8.99
C LEU A 251 -20.43 -14.57 -10.16
N ARG A 252 -19.48 -15.52 -10.09
CA ARG A 252 -18.51 -15.77 -11.17
C ARG A 252 -19.15 -16.64 -12.25
N PRO A 253 -19.01 -16.28 -13.54
CA PRO A 253 -19.61 -17.05 -14.61
C PRO A 253 -19.13 -18.50 -14.62
N HIS A 254 -20.07 -19.43 -14.79
CA HIS A 254 -19.80 -20.81 -15.19
C HIS A 254 -19.79 -20.87 -16.71
N VAL A 255 -18.66 -21.28 -17.27
CA VAL A 255 -18.45 -21.33 -18.72
C VAL A 255 -18.01 -22.73 -19.13
N THR A 256 -18.45 -23.16 -20.30
CA THR A 256 -17.97 -24.38 -20.93
C THR A 256 -17.12 -23.98 -22.12
N ASN A 257 -15.87 -24.42 -22.15
CA ASN A 257 -14.99 -24.12 -23.27
C ASN A 257 -15.39 -24.93 -24.52
N ALA A 258 -14.78 -24.61 -25.67
CA ALA A 258 -15.05 -25.31 -26.94
C ALA A 258 -14.74 -26.83 -26.89
N ALA A 259 -13.93 -27.28 -25.92
CA ALA A 259 -13.62 -28.69 -25.68
C ALA A 259 -14.60 -29.38 -24.72
N GLY A 260 -15.71 -28.73 -24.35
CA GLY A 260 -16.73 -29.28 -23.45
C GLY A 260 -16.35 -29.28 -21.96
N LYS A 261 -15.21 -28.69 -21.58
CA LYS A 261 -14.79 -28.59 -20.18
C LYS A 261 -15.50 -27.41 -19.51
N SER A 262 -16.36 -27.73 -18.53
CA SER A 262 -16.99 -26.73 -17.67
C SER A 262 -16.02 -26.23 -16.60
N MET A 263 -15.99 -24.93 -16.37
CA MET A 263 -15.22 -24.28 -15.31
C MET A 263 -15.88 -22.99 -14.84
N THR A 264 -15.63 -22.63 -13.58
CA THR A 264 -15.93 -21.29 -13.07
C THR A 264 -14.78 -20.36 -13.42
N VAL A 265 -15.09 -19.15 -13.92
CA VAL A 265 -14.05 -18.14 -14.19
C VAL A 265 -13.32 -17.81 -12.88
N GLY A 266 -11.98 -17.85 -12.93
CA GLY A 266 -11.14 -17.60 -11.76
C GLY A 266 -11.21 -16.16 -11.27
N MET A 267 -10.88 -15.95 -9.99
CA MET A 267 -10.94 -14.62 -9.37
C MET A 267 -9.99 -13.63 -10.07
N THR A 268 -8.79 -14.07 -10.41
CA THR A 268 -7.80 -13.31 -11.20
C THR A 268 -8.43 -12.69 -12.45
N GLN A 269 -9.06 -13.53 -13.28
CA GLN A 269 -9.68 -13.08 -14.52
C GLN A 269 -10.85 -12.13 -14.28
N MET A 270 -11.64 -12.37 -13.22
CA MET A 270 -12.74 -11.47 -12.88
C MET A 270 -12.27 -10.07 -12.49
N ILE A 271 -11.19 -9.96 -11.70
CA ILE A 271 -10.62 -8.64 -11.36
C ILE A 271 -10.12 -7.95 -12.63
N GLU A 272 -9.37 -8.66 -13.48
CA GLU A 272 -8.86 -8.10 -14.74
C GLU A 272 -9.99 -7.57 -15.62
N ILE A 273 -11.03 -8.38 -15.86
CA ILE A 273 -12.19 -8.01 -16.67
C ILE A 273 -12.88 -6.77 -16.10
N VAL A 274 -13.20 -6.76 -14.80
CA VAL A 274 -13.92 -5.64 -14.17
C VAL A 274 -13.10 -4.34 -14.22
N MET A 275 -11.80 -4.41 -13.95
CA MET A 275 -10.94 -3.22 -13.94
C MET A 275 -10.66 -2.68 -15.35
N LEU A 276 -10.53 -3.56 -16.35
CA LEU A 276 -10.43 -3.15 -17.75
C LEU A 276 -11.72 -2.51 -18.26
N ILE A 277 -12.89 -3.07 -17.89
CA ILE A 277 -14.19 -2.45 -18.16
C ILE A 277 -14.27 -1.07 -17.51
N SER A 278 -13.85 -0.94 -16.25
CA SER A 278 -13.80 0.35 -15.54
C SER A 278 -13.01 1.40 -16.32
N ALA A 279 -11.79 1.06 -16.74
CA ALA A 279 -10.94 1.93 -17.55
C ALA A 279 -11.61 2.31 -18.88
N GLY A 280 -12.16 1.34 -19.61
CA GLY A 280 -12.85 1.56 -20.88
C GLY A 280 -14.04 2.51 -20.73
N LEU A 281 -14.88 2.29 -19.72
CA LEU A 281 -16.04 3.15 -19.44
C LEU A 281 -15.62 4.59 -19.09
N MET A 282 -14.53 4.77 -18.34
CA MET A 282 -14.02 6.11 -18.03
C MET A 282 -13.49 6.84 -19.27
N VAL A 283 -12.84 6.14 -20.20
CA VAL A 283 -12.46 6.71 -21.51
C VAL A 283 -13.70 7.11 -22.30
N MET A 284 -14.68 6.22 -22.42
CA MET A 284 -15.89 6.45 -23.22
C MET A 284 -16.78 7.56 -22.68
N PHE A 285 -17.00 7.61 -21.37
CA PHE A 285 -18.05 8.44 -20.76
C PHE A 285 -17.51 9.60 -19.91
N CYS A 286 -16.25 9.55 -19.47
CA CYS A 286 -15.70 10.51 -18.51
C CYS A 286 -14.64 11.45 -19.11
N SER A 287 -14.43 11.42 -20.43
CA SER A 287 -13.40 12.23 -21.11
C SER A 287 -11.98 12.01 -20.57
N ALA A 288 -11.69 10.78 -20.10
CA ALA A 288 -10.31 10.40 -19.81
C ALA A 288 -9.50 10.38 -21.11
N ASP A 289 -8.35 11.05 -21.14
CA ASP A 289 -7.47 11.12 -22.31
C ASP A 289 -6.58 9.86 -22.38
N PRO A 290 -6.78 8.96 -23.36
CA PRO A 290 -6.00 7.73 -23.47
C PRO A 290 -4.50 7.98 -23.65
N GLY A 291 -4.13 9.05 -24.36
CA GLY A 291 -2.73 9.40 -24.62
C GLY A 291 -1.97 9.83 -23.36
N LYS A 292 -2.69 10.22 -22.29
CA LYS A 292 -2.11 10.62 -21.00
C LYS A 292 -2.08 9.52 -19.95
N ILE A 293 -2.75 8.39 -20.19
CA ILE A 293 -2.86 7.32 -19.18
C ILE A 293 -1.47 6.79 -18.80
N THR A 294 -0.65 6.43 -19.79
CA THR A 294 0.68 5.83 -19.56
C THR A 294 1.72 6.83 -19.04
N SER A 295 1.49 8.12 -19.27
CA SER A 295 2.36 9.20 -18.78
C SER A 295 1.94 9.73 -17.40
N SER A 296 0.76 9.34 -16.92
CA SER A 296 0.24 9.71 -15.59
C SER A 296 1.15 9.20 -14.46
N SER A 297 1.16 9.93 -13.34
CA SER A 297 1.94 9.54 -12.16
C SER A 297 1.47 8.21 -11.57
N VAL A 298 0.16 7.95 -11.59
CA VAL A 298 -0.41 6.69 -11.06
C VAL A 298 0.05 5.50 -11.90
N PHE A 299 0.03 5.62 -13.24
CA PHE A 299 0.50 4.54 -14.11
C PHE A 299 1.99 4.23 -13.91
N LYS A 300 2.84 5.27 -13.92
CA LYS A 300 4.30 5.12 -13.73
C LYS A 300 4.63 4.43 -12.39
N ALA A 301 4.00 4.87 -11.31
CA ALA A 301 4.20 4.26 -9.99
C ALA A 301 3.67 2.82 -9.94
N GLY A 302 2.51 2.55 -10.53
CA GLY A 302 1.92 1.22 -10.57
C GLY A 302 2.76 0.22 -11.37
N MET A 303 3.20 0.60 -12.57
CA MET A 303 4.03 -0.25 -13.43
C MET A 303 5.42 -0.52 -12.84
N MET A 304 5.97 0.43 -12.10
CA MET A 304 7.17 0.18 -11.29
C MET A 304 6.95 -0.95 -10.28
N GLY A 305 5.78 -0.99 -9.64
CA GLY A 305 5.39 -2.10 -8.77
C GLY A 305 5.29 -3.44 -9.51
N VAL A 306 4.72 -3.45 -10.71
CA VAL A 306 4.60 -4.67 -11.56
C VAL A 306 5.99 -5.25 -11.87
N VAL A 307 6.93 -4.40 -12.30
CA VAL A 307 8.31 -4.83 -12.60
C VAL A 307 9.02 -5.33 -11.35
N THR A 308 8.76 -4.71 -10.19
CA THR A 308 9.32 -5.14 -8.91
C THR A 308 8.85 -6.54 -8.53
N ILE A 309 7.54 -6.83 -8.66
CA ILE A 309 6.98 -8.17 -8.47
C ILE A 309 7.60 -9.16 -9.45
N PHE A 310 7.69 -8.80 -10.72
CA PHE A 310 8.21 -9.69 -11.75
C PHE A 310 9.61 -10.21 -11.42
N GLY A 311 10.54 -9.32 -11.04
CA GLY A 311 11.90 -9.74 -10.73
C GLY A 311 12.08 -10.36 -9.35
N LEU A 312 11.62 -9.67 -8.29
CA LEU A 312 11.94 -10.08 -6.92
C LEU A 312 11.15 -11.31 -6.46
N ALA A 313 9.86 -11.38 -6.79
CA ALA A 313 9.06 -12.55 -6.41
C ALA A 313 9.54 -13.79 -7.17
N TRP A 314 9.90 -13.65 -8.45
CA TRP A 314 10.43 -14.76 -9.25
C TRP A 314 11.78 -15.26 -8.73
N MET A 315 12.70 -14.35 -8.39
CA MET A 315 13.97 -14.70 -7.75
C MET A 315 13.75 -15.41 -6.40
N SER A 316 12.89 -14.84 -5.55
CA SER A 316 12.62 -15.39 -4.22
C SER A 316 11.98 -16.77 -4.31
N ASP A 317 10.99 -16.95 -5.18
CA ASP A 317 10.30 -18.22 -5.40
C ASP A 317 11.23 -19.29 -5.98
N THR A 318 12.14 -18.90 -6.88
CA THR A 318 13.20 -19.81 -7.38
C THR A 318 14.10 -20.30 -6.23
N TRP A 319 14.57 -19.39 -5.38
CA TRP A 319 15.40 -19.76 -4.23
C TRP A 319 14.65 -20.66 -3.25
N ILE A 320 13.40 -20.32 -2.92
CA ILE A 320 12.55 -21.07 -1.99
C ILE A 320 12.27 -22.48 -2.51
N ALA A 321 11.84 -22.60 -3.78
CA ALA A 321 11.45 -23.88 -4.36
C ALA A 321 12.61 -24.89 -4.37
N ASN A 322 13.84 -24.42 -4.60
CA ASN A 322 15.03 -25.27 -4.64
C ASN A 322 15.58 -25.62 -3.25
N ASN A 323 15.25 -24.82 -2.22
CA ASN A 323 15.73 -25.02 -0.85
C ASN A 323 14.66 -25.46 0.15
N LEU A 324 13.45 -25.77 -0.34
CA LEU A 324 12.29 -26.07 0.47
C LEU A 324 12.53 -27.15 1.56
N PRO A 325 13.24 -28.27 1.30
CA PRO A 325 13.52 -29.26 2.34
C PRO A 325 14.35 -28.71 3.50
N MET A 326 15.39 -27.90 3.21
CA MET A 326 16.25 -27.31 4.24
C MET A 326 15.53 -26.20 5.02
N ILE A 327 14.78 -25.36 4.31
CA ILE A 327 13.92 -24.33 4.93
C ILE A 327 12.95 -24.98 5.92
N LYS A 328 12.33 -26.11 5.55
CA LYS A 328 11.46 -26.86 6.44
C LYS A 328 12.21 -27.48 7.61
N SER A 329 13.40 -28.04 7.43
CA SER A 329 14.11 -28.70 8.53
C SER A 329 14.70 -27.73 9.57
N GLU A 330 15.13 -26.54 9.16
CA GLU A 330 15.81 -25.58 10.06
C GLU A 330 14.89 -24.51 10.63
N VAL A 331 13.85 -24.10 9.88
CA VAL A 331 13.04 -22.93 10.21
C VAL A 331 11.61 -23.31 10.61
N ALA A 332 11.09 -24.47 10.19
CA ALA A 332 9.71 -24.84 10.48
C ALA A 332 9.46 -25.13 11.97
N GLU A 333 10.43 -25.63 12.73
CA GLU A 333 10.23 -25.84 14.18
C GLU A 333 10.09 -24.50 14.93
N ILE A 334 10.92 -23.51 14.56
CA ILE A 334 10.88 -22.16 15.13
C ILE A 334 9.59 -21.44 14.71
N VAL A 335 9.25 -21.49 13.43
CA VAL A 335 8.07 -20.80 12.88
C VAL A 335 6.77 -21.51 13.27
N GLY A 336 6.76 -22.84 13.33
CA GLY A 336 5.61 -23.63 13.77
C GLY A 336 5.26 -23.40 15.24
N SER A 337 6.27 -23.23 16.11
CA SER A 337 6.05 -22.91 17.52
C SER A 337 5.80 -21.41 17.77
N ARG A 338 6.31 -20.52 16.91
CA ARG A 338 6.26 -19.06 17.09
C ARG A 338 5.97 -18.33 15.78
N PRO A 339 4.76 -18.48 15.20
CA PRO A 339 4.43 -17.91 13.89
C PRO A 339 4.57 -16.39 13.86
N TYR A 340 4.37 -15.68 14.98
CA TYR A 340 4.55 -14.23 15.08
C TYR A 340 5.96 -13.74 14.75
N LEU A 341 7.00 -14.59 14.83
CA LEU A 341 8.36 -14.22 14.39
C LEU A 341 8.40 -13.96 12.88
N PHE A 342 7.52 -14.61 12.12
CA PHE A 342 7.38 -14.38 10.70
C PHE A 342 6.87 -12.96 10.39
N ALA A 343 5.98 -12.40 11.22
CA ALA A 343 5.56 -11.00 11.09
C ALA A 343 6.74 -10.04 11.25
N ILE A 344 7.66 -10.32 12.19
CA ILE A 344 8.87 -9.52 12.38
C ILE A 344 9.76 -9.59 11.13
N ALA A 345 9.95 -10.79 10.57
CA ALA A 345 10.69 -10.96 9.34
C ALA A 345 10.04 -10.21 8.16
N MET A 346 8.71 -10.31 8.00
CA MET A 346 7.96 -9.57 6.99
C MET A 346 8.11 -8.05 7.16
N PHE A 347 8.10 -7.55 8.39
CA PHE A 347 8.30 -6.14 8.71
C PHE A 347 9.70 -5.65 8.34
N ILE A 348 10.74 -6.42 8.66
CA ILE A 348 12.12 -6.11 8.27
C ILE A 348 12.26 -6.11 6.74
N VAL A 349 11.73 -7.12 6.06
CA VAL A 349 11.76 -7.18 4.60
C VAL A 349 11.00 -6.00 3.99
N SER A 350 9.83 -5.64 4.52
CA SER A 350 9.11 -4.42 4.13
C SER A 350 9.94 -3.15 4.28
N ALA A 351 10.63 -2.99 5.42
CA ALA A 351 11.48 -1.85 5.66
C ALA A 351 12.61 -1.72 4.62
N LEU A 352 13.13 -2.85 4.13
CA LEU A 352 14.18 -2.90 3.11
C LEU A 352 13.63 -2.76 1.69
N THR A 353 12.46 -3.33 1.40
CA THR A 353 11.90 -3.35 0.05
C THR A 353 11.14 -2.09 -0.31
N HIS A 354 10.67 -1.32 0.67
CA HIS A 354 9.87 -0.14 0.40
C HIS A 354 8.60 -0.37 -0.44
N SER A 355 8.06 -1.60 -0.41
CA SER A 355 6.91 -1.98 -1.22
C SER A 355 6.14 -3.14 -0.58
N GLN A 356 4.88 -2.89 -0.21
CA GLN A 356 4.00 -3.94 0.34
C GLN A 356 3.83 -5.09 -0.63
N GLY A 357 3.61 -4.79 -1.92
CA GLY A 357 3.47 -5.81 -2.96
C GLY A 357 4.72 -6.66 -3.08
N ALA A 358 5.91 -6.04 -3.14
CA ALA A 358 7.17 -6.76 -3.19
C ALA A 358 7.37 -7.66 -1.96
N THR A 359 7.04 -7.16 -0.77
CA THR A 359 7.10 -7.95 0.47
C THR A 359 6.13 -9.13 0.42
N VAL A 360 4.90 -8.95 -0.04
CA VAL A 360 3.95 -10.05 -0.22
C VAL A 360 4.50 -11.07 -1.21
N GLY A 361 4.98 -10.62 -2.36
CA GLY A 361 5.55 -11.47 -3.41
C GLY A 361 6.76 -12.29 -2.96
N ALA A 362 7.59 -11.74 -2.07
CA ALA A 362 8.76 -12.43 -1.55
C ALA A 362 8.43 -13.33 -0.34
N MET A 363 7.60 -12.83 0.60
CA MET A 363 7.42 -13.47 1.90
C MET A 363 6.26 -14.45 1.93
N VAL A 364 5.14 -14.18 1.26
CA VAL A 364 3.96 -15.07 1.37
C VAL A 364 4.24 -16.47 0.84
N PRO A 365 4.88 -16.67 -0.34
CA PRO A 365 5.29 -18.00 -0.79
C PRO A 365 6.19 -18.73 0.22
N LEU A 366 7.12 -18.00 0.86
CA LEU A 366 7.99 -18.55 1.90
C LEU A 366 7.19 -19.01 3.12
N GLY A 367 6.22 -18.21 3.57
CA GLY A 367 5.35 -18.55 4.69
C GLY A 367 4.52 -19.81 4.42
N ILE A 368 3.97 -19.94 3.22
CA ILE A 368 3.24 -21.13 2.76
C ILE A 368 4.17 -22.35 2.73
N ALA A 369 5.37 -22.18 2.17
CA ALA A 369 6.42 -23.20 2.14
C ALA A 369 6.81 -23.71 3.54
N LEU A 370 6.80 -22.82 4.54
CA LEU A 370 7.07 -23.11 5.95
C LEU A 370 5.88 -23.77 6.68
N GLY A 371 4.73 -23.92 6.03
CA GLY A 371 3.54 -24.53 6.60
C GLY A 371 2.71 -23.59 7.49
N ILE A 372 2.91 -22.27 7.39
CA ILE A 372 2.06 -21.30 8.07
C ILE A 372 0.67 -21.33 7.43
N ASP A 373 -0.38 -21.47 8.22
CA ASP A 373 -1.76 -21.46 7.71
C ASP A 373 -2.12 -20.11 7.09
N GLY A 374 -2.98 -20.14 6.08
CA GLY A 374 -3.33 -18.97 5.29
C GLY A 374 -3.91 -17.83 6.13
N HIS A 375 -4.83 -18.11 7.06
CA HIS A 375 -5.41 -17.08 7.93
C HIS A 375 -4.38 -16.48 8.91
N THR A 376 -3.39 -17.24 9.35
CA THR A 376 -2.25 -16.70 10.13
C THR A 376 -1.38 -15.78 9.29
N LEU A 377 -1.13 -16.10 8.01
CA LEU A 377 -0.45 -15.19 7.09
C LEU A 377 -1.25 -13.89 6.89
N VAL A 378 -2.58 -13.98 6.81
CA VAL A 378 -3.46 -12.80 6.80
C VAL A 378 -3.31 -12.01 8.10
N ALA A 379 -3.39 -12.64 9.27
CA ALA A 379 -3.24 -11.94 10.55
C ALA A 379 -1.92 -11.12 10.66
N MET A 380 -0.84 -11.62 10.07
CA MET A 380 0.46 -10.95 10.03
C MET A 380 0.61 -9.92 8.92
N TYR A 381 -0.30 -9.89 7.95
CA TYR A 381 -0.19 -9.07 6.76
C TYR A 381 0.05 -7.58 7.03
N PRO A 382 -0.49 -6.92 8.09
CA PRO A 382 -0.15 -5.53 8.38
C PRO A 382 1.36 -5.28 8.59
N ALA A 383 2.15 -6.32 8.89
CA ALA A 383 3.61 -6.23 8.96
C ALA A 383 4.26 -5.78 7.65
N VAL A 384 3.58 -5.88 6.49
CA VAL A 384 4.11 -5.34 5.23
C VAL A 384 4.18 -3.81 5.21
N CYS A 385 3.72 -3.11 6.25
CA CYS A 385 3.76 -1.66 6.39
C CYS A 385 5.00 -1.14 7.16
N GLY A 386 6.17 -1.79 7.01
CA GLY A 386 7.41 -1.42 7.71
C GLY A 386 8.28 -0.37 7.03
N TYR A 387 7.96 0.04 5.81
CA TYR A 387 8.79 0.96 5.02
C TYR A 387 8.74 2.43 5.46
N PHE A 388 8.05 2.76 6.55
CA PHE A 388 8.24 4.05 7.20
C PHE A 388 9.59 4.17 7.92
N ILE A 389 10.27 3.07 8.29
CA ILE A 389 11.54 3.10 9.06
C ILE A 389 12.63 3.91 8.35
N ILE A 390 12.67 3.77 7.02
CA ILE A 390 13.56 4.54 6.16
C ILE A 390 12.65 5.41 5.28
N PRO A 391 12.58 6.73 5.51
CA PRO A 391 11.64 7.63 4.83
C PRO A 391 12.10 7.96 3.40
N SER A 392 12.15 6.95 2.53
CA SER A 392 12.60 7.05 1.14
C SER A 392 11.45 7.15 0.13
N THR A 393 10.22 6.79 0.53
CA THR A 393 9.08 6.88 -0.37
C THR A 393 8.64 8.33 -0.55
N GLY A 394 8.20 8.68 -1.75
CA GLY A 394 7.82 10.07 -2.04
C GLY A 394 6.69 10.58 -1.15
N VAL A 395 5.80 9.72 -0.66
CA VAL A 395 4.71 10.11 0.28
C VAL A 395 5.26 10.52 1.65
N LEU A 396 6.28 9.80 2.17
CA LEU A 396 6.98 10.19 3.42
C LEU A 396 7.70 11.53 3.22
N LEU A 397 8.42 11.69 2.10
CA LEU A 397 9.14 12.92 1.80
C LEU A 397 8.20 14.12 1.57
N ALA A 398 7.07 13.89 0.90
CA ALA A 398 6.03 14.90 0.70
C ALA A 398 5.39 15.31 2.02
N GLY A 399 5.21 14.39 2.98
CA GLY A 399 4.69 14.75 4.29
C GLY A 399 5.59 15.76 5.02
N VAL A 400 6.91 15.62 4.89
CA VAL A 400 7.87 16.61 5.39
C VAL A 400 7.80 17.90 4.58
N ALA A 401 7.78 17.80 3.25
CA ALA A 401 7.83 18.96 2.36
C ALA A 401 6.58 19.85 2.43
N PHE A 402 5.39 19.28 2.62
CA PHE A 402 4.13 20.03 2.72
C PHE A 402 3.88 20.59 4.12
N ASP A 403 4.66 20.22 5.12
CA ASP A 403 4.61 20.86 6.43
C ASP A 403 5.43 22.16 6.45
N ASN A 404 4.78 23.26 6.06
CA ASN A 404 5.39 24.59 6.06
C ASN A 404 5.75 25.09 7.47
N THR A 405 5.22 24.49 8.53
CA THR A 405 5.57 24.85 9.91
C THR A 405 6.93 24.29 10.33
N GLY A 406 7.41 23.22 9.69
CA GLY A 406 8.65 22.52 10.02
C GLY A 406 8.54 21.55 11.19
N THR A 407 7.33 21.32 11.71
CA THR A 407 7.12 20.41 12.84
C THR A 407 7.33 18.95 12.46
N THR A 408 7.03 18.58 11.22
CA THR A 408 7.27 17.28 10.59
C THR A 408 8.67 17.27 10.00
N LYS A 409 9.53 16.35 10.46
CA LYS A 409 10.93 16.37 10.05
C LYS A 409 11.58 15.00 10.01
N ILE A 410 12.62 14.94 9.19
CA ILE A 410 13.70 13.96 9.30
C ILE A 410 14.83 14.66 10.05
N GLY A 411 15.19 14.12 11.22
CA GLY A 411 16.24 14.64 12.06
C GLY A 411 17.64 14.26 11.57
N LYS A 412 18.60 14.30 12.49
CA LYS A 412 20.02 14.03 12.18
C LYS A 412 20.27 12.64 11.57
N TRP A 413 19.46 11.66 11.93
CA TRP A 413 19.58 10.29 11.47
C TRP A 413 18.38 9.93 10.59
N VAL A 414 18.60 9.10 9.57
CA VAL A 414 17.54 8.67 8.63
C VAL A 414 16.37 8.02 9.35
N VAL A 415 16.61 7.31 10.46
CA VAL A 415 15.60 6.66 11.30
C VAL A 415 15.06 7.55 12.42
N ASN A 416 15.49 8.81 12.52
CA ASN A 416 14.99 9.77 13.50
C ASN A 416 14.02 10.71 12.80
N HIS A 417 12.75 10.31 12.66
CA HIS A 417 11.75 11.12 11.98
C HIS A 417 10.35 10.98 12.60
N SER A 418 9.45 11.89 12.21
CA SER A 418 8.12 12.02 12.79
C SER A 418 7.25 10.75 12.70
N TYR A 419 7.47 9.93 11.66
CA TYR A 419 6.69 8.71 11.39
C TYR A 419 7.04 7.47 12.26
N ILE A 420 8.17 7.46 12.96
CA ILE A 420 8.65 6.27 13.70
C ILE A 420 7.64 5.77 14.74
N ILE A 421 7.30 6.64 15.70
CA ILE A 421 6.39 6.30 16.81
C ILE A 421 5.01 5.86 16.28
N PRO A 422 4.28 6.68 15.49
CA PRO A 422 2.97 6.28 15.02
C PRO A 422 3.03 5.05 14.11
N GLY A 423 4.11 4.87 13.34
CA GLY A 423 4.32 3.71 12.48
C GLY A 423 4.47 2.42 13.28
N PHE A 424 5.40 2.36 14.24
CA PHE A 424 5.61 1.17 15.06
C PHE A 424 4.36 0.82 15.86
N VAL A 425 3.74 1.81 16.50
CA VAL A 425 2.54 1.58 17.31
C VAL A 425 1.39 1.08 16.44
N ALA A 426 1.12 1.72 15.30
CA ALA A 426 0.02 1.32 14.42
C ALA A 426 0.26 -0.07 13.82
N THR A 427 1.47 -0.38 13.34
CA THR A 427 1.76 -1.68 12.76
C THR A 427 1.71 -2.79 13.80
N PHE A 428 2.32 -2.59 14.97
CA PHE A 428 2.25 -3.56 16.05
C PHE A 428 0.81 -3.84 16.48
N ALA A 429 0.04 -2.77 16.76
CA ALA A 429 -1.35 -2.90 17.15
C ALA A 429 -2.22 -3.54 16.05
N SER A 430 -1.95 -3.25 14.76
CA SER A 430 -2.65 -3.88 13.64
C SER A 430 -2.36 -5.39 13.57
N VAL A 431 -1.10 -5.81 13.74
CA VAL A 431 -0.75 -7.25 13.74
C VAL A 431 -1.40 -7.95 14.94
N VAL A 432 -1.36 -7.36 16.13
CA VAL A 432 -2.03 -7.91 17.32
C VAL A 432 -3.54 -8.03 17.10
N ALA A 433 -4.17 -6.99 16.55
CA ALA A 433 -5.59 -7.03 16.22
C ALA A 433 -5.90 -8.09 15.15
N GLY A 434 -5.05 -8.25 14.13
CA GLY A 434 -5.17 -9.29 13.12
C GLY A 434 -5.15 -10.70 13.72
N PHE A 435 -4.22 -10.96 14.64
CA PHE A 435 -4.18 -12.23 15.39
C PHE A 435 -5.40 -12.43 16.28
N ALA A 436 -5.86 -11.39 16.96
CA ALA A 436 -7.05 -11.47 17.81
C ALA A 436 -8.31 -11.78 16.99
N ILE A 437 -8.50 -11.10 15.86
CA ILE A 437 -9.65 -11.32 14.97
C ILE A 437 -9.59 -12.72 14.37
N ARG A 438 -8.41 -13.16 13.93
CA ARG A 438 -8.23 -14.56 13.52
C ARG A 438 -8.66 -15.50 14.63
N TYR A 439 -8.05 -15.44 15.81
CA TYR A 439 -8.34 -16.34 16.92
C TYR A 439 -9.82 -16.42 17.33
N ILE A 440 -10.57 -15.32 17.18
CA ILE A 440 -12.00 -15.25 17.55
C ILE A 440 -12.91 -15.84 16.46
N PHE A 441 -12.56 -15.66 15.18
CA PHE A 441 -13.48 -15.92 14.05
C PHE A 441 -13.00 -17.01 13.07
N PHE A 442 -11.74 -17.46 13.13
CA PHE A 442 -11.09 -18.39 12.20
C PHE A 442 -10.17 -19.37 12.94
#